data_AF-A0AAD7QT20-F1
#
_entry.id   AF-A0AAD7QT20-F1
#
_cell.length_a   1.000
_cell.length_b   1.000
_cell.length_c   1.000
_cell.angle_alpha   90.00
_cell.angle_beta   90.00
_cell.angle_gamma   90.00
#
_symmetry.space_group_name_H-M   'P 1'
#
loop_
_entity.id
_entity.type
_entity.pdbx_description
1 polymer ?
#
loop_
_entity_poly.entity_id
_entity_poly.type
_entity_poly.pdbx_seq_one_letter_code
_entity_poly.pdbx_strand_id
1 'polypeptide(L)'
;EVYPESVDAKLLPVAPATFQLLYELRGTNARFLSPLQAAAIQTIVSNPGHSFLVVLPTGSGKSDIVYLTSLYEFKNRRVTILVVPFVAL
;
A
#
# COMPACT_ATOMS: atom_id res chain seq x y z
N GLU A 1 20.77 -3.95 9.27
CA GLU A 1 20.60 -2.49 9.15
C GLU A 1 19.43 -2.07 10.02
N VAL A 2 19.63 -1.10 10.91
CA VAL A 2 18.56 -0.53 11.74
C VAL A 2 17.91 0.58 10.90
N TYR A 3 16.71 0.33 10.40
CA TYR A 3 15.98 1.31 9.59
C TYR A 3 15.19 2.26 10.50
N PRO A 4 15.29 3.59 10.33
CA PRO A 4 14.66 4.56 11.23
C PRO A 4 13.12 4.55 11.11
N GLU A 5 12.46 4.83 12.25
CA GLU A 5 11.06 4.51 12.57
C GLU A 5 9.96 5.26 11.79
N SER A 6 10.28 6.12 10.83
CA SER A 6 9.27 6.67 9.93
C SER A 6 9.98 7.42 8.82
N VAL A 7 9.89 6.93 7.59
CA VAL A 7 10.34 7.69 6.42
C VAL A 7 9.18 8.57 5.98
N ASP A 8 9.40 9.89 5.98
CA ASP A 8 8.44 10.86 5.45
C ASP A 8 8.01 10.41 4.05
N ALA A 9 6.70 10.28 3.85
CA ALA A 9 6.12 9.85 2.57
C ALA A 9 6.60 10.70 1.38
N LYS A 10 7.05 11.93 1.63
CA LYS A 10 7.61 12.86 0.65
C LYS A 10 9.01 12.47 0.15
N LEU A 11 9.76 11.62 0.87
CA LEU A 11 11.13 11.21 0.52
C LEU A 11 11.17 9.93 -0.31
N LEU A 12 10.02 9.26 -0.47
CA LEU A 12 9.92 8.04 -1.27
C LEU A 12 9.52 8.45 -2.70
N PRO A 13 10.08 7.81 -3.74
CA PRO A 13 9.74 8.08 -5.14
C PRO A 13 8.33 7.53 -5.44
N VAL A 14 7.33 8.13 -4.81
CA VAL A 14 5.92 7.75 -4.86
C VAL A 14 5.20 8.80 -5.69
N ALA A 15 4.46 8.34 -6.69
CA ALA A 15 3.71 9.24 -7.55
C ALA A 15 2.63 9.98 -6.73
N PRO A 16 2.31 11.25 -7.06
CA PRO A 16 1.26 12.01 -6.37
C PRO A 16 -0.08 11.27 -6.30
N ALA A 17 -0.43 10.51 -7.33
CA ALA A 17 -1.64 9.70 -7.37
C ALA A 17 -1.67 8.62 -6.27
N THR A 18 -0.53 8.02 -5.95
CA THR A 18 -0.41 7.01 -4.89
C THR A 18 -0.55 7.64 -3.50
N PHE A 19 0.02 8.83 -3.30
CA PHE A 19 -0.20 9.58 -2.07
C PHE A 19 -1.66 10.04 -1.92
N GLN A 20 -2.31 10.42 -3.01
CA GLN A 20 -3.73 10.77 -3.01
C GLN A 20 -4.60 9.58 -2.58
N LEU A 21 -4.31 8.36 -3.07
CA LEU A 21 -5.01 7.15 -2.61
C LEU A 21 -4.82 6.93 -1.09
N LEU A 22 -3.60 7.15 -0.59
CA LEU A 22 -3.32 7.04 0.85
C LEU A 22 -4.11 8.07 1.66
N TYR A 23 -4.16 9.30 1.18
CA TYR A 23 -4.95 10.36 1.79
C TYR A 23 -6.44 10.06 1.78
N GLU A 24 -6.97 9.52 0.68
CA GLU A 24 -8.38 9.11 0.62
C GLU A 24 -8.70 7.96 1.60
N LEU A 25 -7.79 7.00 1.78
CA LEU A 25 -8.00 5.88 2.70
C LEU A 25 -7.84 6.26 4.17
N ARG A 26 -6.86 7.12 4.51
CA ARG A 26 -6.44 7.40 5.89
C ARG A 26 -6.77 8.81 6.36
N GLY A 27 -7.24 9.69 5.48
CA GLY A 27 -7.49 11.09 5.76
C GLY A 27 -6.23 11.81 6.23
N THR A 28 -6.38 12.63 7.28
CA THR A 28 -5.28 13.39 7.90
C THR A 28 -4.17 12.52 8.50
N ASN A 29 -4.42 11.22 8.71
CA ASN A 29 -3.45 10.27 9.24
C ASN A 29 -2.65 9.54 8.15
N ALA A 30 -2.70 10.02 6.90
CA ALA A 30 -1.98 9.46 5.77
C ALA A 30 -0.46 9.51 5.97
N ARG A 31 0.12 8.36 6.29
CA ARG A 31 1.56 8.13 6.34
C ARG A 31 1.90 6.72 5.85
N PHE A 32 3.02 6.59 5.15
CA PHE A 32 3.60 5.28 4.92
C PHE A 32 4.28 4.81 6.20
N LEU A 33 4.05 3.57 6.60
CA LEU A 33 4.67 2.93 7.75
C LEU A 33 6.11 2.49 7.46
N SER A 34 6.46 2.28 6.19
CA SER A 34 7.84 2.00 5.78
C SER A 34 8.09 2.34 4.30
N PRO A 35 9.37 2.54 3.91
CA PRO A 35 9.76 2.65 2.50
C PRO A 35 9.29 1.50 1.62
N LEU A 36 9.39 0.28 2.15
CA LEU A 36 9.04 -0.93 1.41
C LEU A 36 7.53 -1.05 1.18
N GLN A 37 6.72 -0.62 2.14
CA GLN A 37 5.27 -0.53 1.97
C GLN A 37 4.92 0.44 0.83
N ALA A 38 5.50 1.64 0.83
CA ALA A 38 5.25 2.64 -0.20
C ALA A 38 5.71 2.16 -1.59
N ALA A 39 6.91 1.56 -1.66
CA ALA A 39 7.44 0.98 -2.88
C ALA A 39 6.51 -0.12 -3.42
N ALA A 40 6.04 -1.03 -2.57
CA ALA A 40 5.12 -2.08 -2.98
C ALA A 40 3.82 -1.51 -3.58
N ILE A 41 3.20 -0.52 -2.94
CA ILE A 41 1.98 0.12 -3.44
C ILE A 41 2.24 0.80 -4.79
N GLN A 42 3.31 1.60 -4.88
CA GLN A 42 3.69 2.29 -6.11
C GLN A 42 3.92 1.30 -7.25
N THR A 43 4.68 0.23 -7.00
CA THR A 43 4.98 -0.81 -8.00
C THR A 43 3.71 -1.49 -8.50
N ILE A 44 2.77 -1.86 -7.61
CA ILE A 44 1.51 -2.50 -8.00
C ILE A 44 0.66 -1.56 -8.85
N VAL A 45 0.46 -0.32 -8.37
CA VAL A 45 -0.39 0.69 -9.06
C VAL A 45 0.19 1.08 -10.42
N SER A 46 1.53 1.16 -10.56
CA SER A 46 2.17 1.50 -11.83
C SER A 46 2.18 0.38 -12.86
N ASN A 47 1.91 -0.87 -12.47
CA ASN A 47 2.04 -2.04 -13.34
C ASN A 47 0.76 -2.90 -13.31
N PRO A 48 -0.40 -2.35 -13.72
CA PRO A 48 -1.65 -3.10 -13.69
C PRO A 48 -1.57 -4.38 -14.53
N GLY A 49 -2.22 -5.44 -14.07
CA GLY A 49 -2.25 -6.74 -14.76
C GLY A 49 -1.05 -7.66 -14.51
N HIS A 50 -0.05 -7.21 -13.75
CA HIS A 50 1.07 -8.05 -13.32
C HIS A 50 0.78 -8.74 -11.98
N SER A 51 1.50 -9.84 -11.73
CA SER A 51 1.46 -10.55 -10.45
C SER A 51 2.62 -10.11 -9.55
N PHE A 52 2.36 -9.94 -8.27
CA PHE A 52 3.34 -9.47 -7.29
C PHE A 52 3.41 -10.38 -6.07
N LEU A 53 4.62 -10.58 -5.55
CA LEU A 53 4.86 -11.18 -4.24
C LEU A 53 5.41 -10.10 -3.30
N VAL A 54 4.67 -9.80 -2.23
CA VAL A 54 5.07 -8.82 -1.22
C VAL A 54 5.37 -9.55 0.08
N VAL A 55 6.63 -9.50 0.52
CA VAL A 55 7.09 -10.09 1.79
C VAL A 55 7.55 -8.96 2.69
N LEU A 56 6.80 -8.72 3.77
CA LEU A 56 7.13 -7.69 4.77
C LEU A 56 6.96 -8.23 6.19
N PRO A 57 7.72 -7.71 7.17
CA PRO A 57 7.54 -8.05 8.59
C PRO A 57 6.11 -7.82 9.09
N THR A 58 5.76 -8.48 10.20
CA THR A 58 4.52 -8.21 10.93
C THR A 58 4.47 -6.75 11.39
N GLY A 59 3.29 -6.11 11.34
CA GLY A 59 3.12 -4.70 11.69
C GLY A 59 3.54 -3.68 10.61
N SER A 60 4.18 -4.09 9.51
CA SER A 60 4.66 -3.18 8.46
C SER A 60 3.58 -2.60 7.54
N GLY A 61 2.30 -2.71 7.89
CA GLY A 61 1.21 -2.14 7.09
C GLY A 61 0.83 -2.92 5.84
N LYS A 62 1.01 -4.25 5.83
CA LYS A 62 0.61 -5.11 4.69
C LYS A 62 -0.86 -4.93 4.31
N SER A 63 -1.76 -4.78 5.28
CA SER A 63 -3.18 -4.55 5.03
C SER A 63 -3.44 -3.27 4.24
N ASP A 64 -2.68 -2.20 4.48
CA ASP A 64 -2.80 -0.95 3.71
C ASP A 64 -2.38 -1.13 2.27
N ILE A 65 -1.42 -2.02 1.98
CA ILE A 65 -1.05 -2.34 0.59
C ILE A 65 -2.27 -2.92 -0.13
N VAL A 66 -2.98 -3.86 0.52
CA VAL A 66 -4.20 -4.45 -0.03
C VAL A 66 -5.29 -3.40 -0.18
N TYR A 67 -5.56 -2.60 0.84
CA TYR A 67 -6.65 -1.61 0.80
C TYR A 67 -6.42 -0.51 -0.22
N LEU A 68 -5.20 0.00 -0.35
CA LEU A 68 -4.87 1.05 -1.31
C LEU A 68 -4.90 0.56 -2.75
N THR A 69 -4.35 -0.62 -3.00
CA THR A 69 -4.44 -1.26 -4.32
C THR A 69 -5.90 -1.60 -4.65
N SER A 70 -6.69 -2.03 -3.68
CA SER A 70 -8.13 -2.24 -3.85
C SER A 70 -8.89 -0.97 -4.21
N LEU A 71 -8.58 0.15 -3.54
CA LEU A 71 -9.19 1.45 -3.85
C LEU A 71 -8.82 1.91 -5.26
N TYR A 72 -7.56 1.72 -5.67
CA TYR A 72 -7.13 1.99 -7.04
C TYR A 72 -7.90 1.14 -8.07
N GLU A 73 -7.99 -0.17 -7.86
CA GLU A 73 -8.72 -1.07 -8.77
C GLU A 73 -10.22 -0.74 -8.81
N PHE A 74 -10.82 -0.38 -7.67
CA PHE A 74 -12.22 0.05 -7.58
C PHE A 74 -12.49 1.29 -8.45
N LYS A 75 -11.61 2.30 -8.40
CA LYS A 75 -11.70 3.48 -9.28
C LYS A 75 -11.57 3.14 -10.76
N ASN A 76 -10.90 2.03 -11.08
CA ASN A 76 -10.79 1.48 -12.42
C ASN A 76 -11.87 0.44 -12.76
N ARG A 77 -12.98 0.42 -12.00
CA ARG A 77 -14.14 -0.48 -12.18
C ARG A 77 -13.79 -1.97 -12.08
N ARG A 78 -12.81 -2.31 -11.24
CA ARG A 78 -12.42 -3.69 -10.94
C ARG A 78 -12.67 -4.01 -9.47
N VAL A 79 -12.88 -5.30 -9.19
CA VAL A 79 -13.15 -5.81 -7.84
C VAL A 79 -11.90 -6.50 -7.32
N THR A 80 -11.53 -6.20 -6.07
CA THR A 80 -10.47 -6.92 -5.38
C THR A 80 -11.07 -8.00 -4.48
N ILE A 81 -10.58 -9.23 -4.62
CA ILE A 81 -10.95 -10.37 -3.78
C ILE A 81 -9.79 -10.63 -2.82
N LEU A 82 -10.05 -10.48 -1.52
CA LEU A 82 -9.08 -10.79 -0.48
C LEU A 82 -9.40 -12.16 0.12
N VAL A 83 -8.48 -13.11 -0.04
CA VAL A 83 -8.58 -14.44 0.56
C VAL A 83 -7.79 -14.46 1.86
N VAL A 84 -8.49 -14.61 2.98
CA VAL A 84 -7.89 -14.77 4.31
C VAL A 84 -8.28 -16.13 4.89
N PRO A 85 -7.32 -16.92 5.41
CA PRO A 85 -7.61 -18.28 5.88
C PRO A 85 -8.32 -18.31 7.25
N PHE A 86 -8.26 -17.24 8.03
CA PHE A 86 -8.84 -17.16 9.36
C PHE A 86 -9.92 -16.07 9.42
N VAL A 87 -11.03 -16.40 10.10
CA VAL A 87 -12.16 -15.48 10.31
C VAL A 87 -11.81 -14.39 11.34
N ALA A 88 -10.86 -14.66 12.24
CA ALA A 88 -10.24 -13.67 13.13
C ALA A 88 -8.72 -13.68 12.92
N LEU A 89 -8.17 -12.53 12.52
CA LEU A 89 -6.76 -12.27 12.26
C LEU A 89 -6.20 -11.27 13.28
#